data_AF-A0A7W0HB10-F1
#
_entry.id   AF-A0A7W0HB10-F1
#
_cell.length_a   1.000
_cell.length_b   1.000
_cell.length_c   1.000
_cell.angle_alpha   90.00
_cell.angle_beta   90.00
_cell.angle_gamma   90.00
#
_symmetry.space_group_name_H-M   'P 1'
#
loop_
_entity.id
_entity.type
_entity.pdbx_description
1 polymer ?
#
loop_
_entity_poly.entity_id
_entity_poly.type
_entity_poly.pdbx_seq_one_letter_code
_entity_poly.pdbx_strand_id
1 'polypeptide(L)' 'MIDETLAQRVLGVALRSGGDFAEIFAEDRRSSAARFDDGRVEQLSSGRDRGAGIRVVRGETTGFAHTSDLTET' A
#
# COMPACT_ATOMS: atom_id res chain seq x y z
N MET A 1 6.74 0.34 7.75
CA MET A 1 5.51 1.15 7.77
C MET A 1 5.82 2.50 7.12
N ILE A 2 4.84 3.18 6.51
CA ILE A 2 5.05 4.55 5.98
C ILE A 2 5.24 5.52 7.16
N ASP A 3 6.10 6.53 6.98
CA ASP A 3 6.30 7.59 7.96
C ASP A 3 5.06 8.49 8.05
N GLU A 4 4.69 8.91 9.27
CA GLU A 4 3.50 9.73 9.49
C GLU A 4 3.64 11.12 8.84
N THR A 5 4.82 11.73 8.92
CA THR A 5 5.09 13.05 8.32
C THR A 5 5.01 12.99 6.80
N LEU A 6 5.49 11.90 6.20
CA LEU A 6 5.31 11.64 4.77
C LEU A 6 3.82 11.49 4.41
N ALA A 7 3.07 10.68 5.15
CA ALA A 7 1.64 10.49 4.90
C ALA A 7 0.86 11.82 4.99
N GLN A 8 1.11 12.62 6.02
CA GLN A 8 0.50 13.93 6.20
C GLN A 8 0.84 14.89 5.05
N ARG A 9 2.10 14.90 4.57
CA ARG A 9 2.50 15.73 3.43
C ARG A 9 1.78 15.34 2.15
N VAL A 10 1.73 14.04 1.83
CA VAL A 10 1.05 13.52 0.63
C VAL A 10 -0.45 13.84 0.67
N LEU A 11 -1.12 13.59 1.80
CA LEU A 11 -2.53 13.97 1.99
C LEU A 11 -2.72 15.48 1.84
N GLY A 12 -1.83 16.27 2.44
CA GLY A 12 -1.87 17.72 2.33
C GLY A 12 -1.73 18.22 0.89
N VAL A 13 -0.87 17.59 0.08
CA VAL A 13 -0.76 17.90 -1.36
C VAL A 13 -2.08 17.60 -2.07
N ALA A 14 -2.65 16.40 -1.87
CA ALA A 14 -3.91 16.02 -2.52
C ALA A 14 -5.06 16.98 -2.21
N LEU A 15 -5.20 17.39 -0.94
CA LEU A 15 -6.22 18.34 -0.52
C LEU A 15 -5.97 19.75 -1.09
N ARG A 16 -4.73 20.26 -1.04
CA ARG A 16 -4.37 21.57 -1.61
C ARG A 16 -4.51 21.63 -3.13
N SER A 17 -4.36 20.49 -3.81
CA SER A 17 -4.58 20.37 -5.26
C SER A 17 -6.06 20.29 -5.67
N GLY A 18 -6.99 20.45 -4.73
CA GLY A 18 -8.43 20.53 -4.99
C GLY A 18 -9.22 19.25 -4.72
N GLY A 19 -8.63 18.28 -4.01
CA GLY A 19 -9.37 17.15 -3.46
C GLY A 19 -10.19 17.56 -2.24
N ASP A 20 -11.46 17.15 -2.20
CA ASP A 20 -12.36 17.33 -1.06
C ASP A 20 -12.03 16.33 0.06
N PHE A 21 -11.53 15.16 -0.34
CA PHE A 21 -11.10 14.10 0.57
C PHE A 21 -9.91 13.35 -0.04
N ALA A 22 -9.01 12.90 0.83
CA ALA A 22 -7.92 12.01 0.45
C ALA A 22 -7.64 11.00 1.57
N GLU A 23 -7.28 9.79 1.18
CA GLU A 23 -6.84 8.73 2.10
C GLU A 23 -5.64 7.99 1.53
N ILE A 24 -4.79 7.49 2.42
CA ILE A 24 -3.66 6.63 2.08
C ILE A 24 -3.89 5.26 2.71
N PHE A 25 -3.73 4.22 1.91
CA PHE A 25 -3.61 2.85 2.37
C PHE A 25 -2.16 2.40 2.18
N ALA A 26 -1.54 1.83 3.21
CA ALA A 26 -0.19 1.27 3.11
C ALA A 26 -0.17 -0.13 3.70
N GLU A 27 0.47 -1.07 3.02
CA GLU A 27 0.61 -2.45 3.46
C GLU A 27 2.07 -2.94 3.41
N ASP A 28 2.37 -3.87 4.30
CA ASP A 28 3.62 -4.65 4.34
C ASP A 28 3.25 -6.03 4.87
N ARG A 29 2.96 -6.95 3.94
CA ARG A 29 2.51 -8.32 4.24
C ARG A 29 3.67 -9.27 3.99
N ARG A 30 3.94 -10.15 4.97
CA ARG A 30 4.82 -11.31 4.80
C ARG A 30 3.97 -12.56 4.77
N SER A 31 4.25 -13.45 3.84
CA SER A 31 3.55 -14.73 3.70
C SER A 31 4.55 -15.89 3.72
N SER A 32 4.11 -17.02 4.24
CA SER A 32 4.87 -18.27 4.20
C SER A 32 3.87 -19.40 4.01
N ALA A 33 4.16 -20.30 3.08
CA ALA A 33 3.33 -21.44 2.77
C ALA A 33 4.18 -22.70 2.68
N ALA A 34 3.60 -23.81 3.13
CA ALA A 34 4.20 -25.13 3.06
C ALA A 34 3.20 -26.08 2.39
N ARG A 35 3.65 -26.84 1.40
CA ARG A 35 2.88 -27.95 0.83
C ARG A 35 3.42 -29.25 1.41
N PHE A 36 2.54 -29.98 2.10
CA PHE A 36 2.83 -31.28 2.68
C PHE A 36 2.04 -32.34 1.92
N ASP A 37 2.75 -33.37 1.47
CA ASP A 37 2.17 -34.49 0.73
C ASP A 37 2.98 -35.76 1.02
N ASP A 38 2.33 -36.92 1.01
CA ASP A 38 2.95 -38.24 1.29
C ASP A 38 3.88 -38.30 2.54
N GLY A 39 3.47 -37.64 3.63
CA GLY A 39 4.24 -37.66 4.88
C GLY A 39 5.50 -36.77 4.87
N ARG A 40 5.72 -35.97 3.82
CA ARG A 40 6.88 -35.08 3.69
C ARG A 40 6.51 -33.68 3.20
N VAL A 41 7.36 -32.70 3.52
CA VAL A 41 7.24 -31.35 2.95
C VAL A 41 7.80 -31.37 1.54
N GLU A 42 6.94 -31.09 0.56
CA GLU A 42 7.31 -31.07 -0.86
C GLU A 42 7.72 -29.67 -1.32
N GLN A 43 7.14 -28.62 -0.73
CA GLN A 43 7.47 -27.24 -1.10
C GLN A 43 7.34 -26.28 0.08
N LEU A 44 8.29 -25.35 0.19
CA LEU A 44 8.21 -24.19 1.06
C LEU A 44 8.35 -22.93 0.20
N SER A 45 7.44 -21.99 0.38
CA SER A 45 7.53 -20.67 -0.27
C SER A 45 7.33 -19.56 0.76
N SER A 46 8.01 -18.45 0.51
CA SER A 46 7.87 -17.22 1.28
C SER A 46 7.71 -16.04 0.33
N GLY A 47 6.82 -15.12 0.68
CA GLY A 47 6.59 -13.90 -0.07
C GLY A 47 6.61 -12.68 0.82
N ARG A 48 6.82 -11.52 0.21
CA ARG A 48 6.60 -10.23 0.86
C ARG A 48 6.01 -9.26 -0.15
N ASP A 49 4.84 -8.74 0.18
CA ASP A 49 4.13 -7.73 -0.58
C ASP A 49 4.18 -6.42 0.19
N ARG A 50 4.58 -5.33 -0.46
CA ARG A 50 4.62 -4.01 0.15
C ARG A 50 4.20 -2.97 -0.86
N GLY A 51 3.39 -2.01 -0.42
CA GLY A 51 2.98 -0.90 -1.25
C GLY A 51 2.12 0.10 -0.51
N ALA A 52 1.88 1.22 -1.16
CA ALA A 52 0.95 2.23 -0.72
C ALA A 52 0.11 2.71 -1.90
N GLY A 53 -1.15 3.02 -1.63
CA GLY A 53 -2.08 3.63 -2.56
C GLY A 53 -2.68 4.88 -1.94
N ILE A 54 -2.97 5.86 -2.79
CA ILE A 54 -3.74 7.05 -2.43
C ILE A 54 -5.03 7.08 -3.24
N ARG A 55 -6.13 7.38 -2.56
CA ARG A 55 -7.42 7.72 -3.18
C ARG A 55 -7.72 9.19 -2.90
N VAL A 56 -8.11 9.93 -3.93
CA VAL A 56 -8.51 11.34 -3.83
C VAL A 56 -9.90 11.50 -4.42
N VAL A 57 -10.79 12.21 -3.74
CA VAL A 57 -12.16 12.46 -4.18
C VAL A 57 -12.35 13.96 -4.40
N ARG A 58 -13.04 14.32 -5.49
CA ARG A 58 -13.47 15.68 -5.80
C ARG A 58 -14.87 15.65 -6.40
N GLY A 59 -15.87 16.11 -5.66
CA GLY A 59 -17.29 15.93 -5.98
C GLY A 59 -17.61 14.45 -6.22
N GLU A 60 -18.02 14.13 -7.44
CA GLU A 60 -18.34 12.75 -7.86
C GLU A 60 -17.15 12.02 -8.51
N THR A 61 -16.01 12.68 -8.68
CA THR A 61 -14.82 12.11 -9.31
C THR A 61 -13.88 11.52 -8.27
N THR A 62 -13.33 10.34 -8.56
CA THR A 62 -12.31 9.69 -7.72
C THR A 62 -11.06 9.38 -8.54
N GLY A 63 -9.89 9.75 -8.03
CA GLY A 63 -8.58 9.42 -8.58
C GLY A 63 -7.83 8.43 -7.69
N PHE A 64 -7.00 7.58 -8.31
CA PHE A 64 -6.21 6.56 -7.64
C PHE A 64 -4.78 6.54 -8.17
N ALA A 65 -3.83 6.34 -7.26
CA ALA A 65 -2.43 6.06 -7.60
C ALA A 65 -1.84 5.07 -6.59
N HIS A 66 -0.82 4.31 -6.99
CA HIS A 66 -0.15 3.36 -6.11
C HIS A 66 1.34 3.23 -6.44
N THR A 67 2.12 2.75 -5.48
CA THR A 67 3.56 2.51 -5.58
C THR A 67 3.98 1.34 -4.68
N SER A 68 5.00 0.59 -5.08
CA SER A 68 5.70 -0.38 -4.24
C SER A 68 6.89 0.24 -3.48
N ASP A 69 7.34 1.43 -3.90
CA ASP A 69 8.34 2.22 -3.21
C ASP A 69 7.67 3.13 -2.17
N LEU A 70 8.04 2.96 -0.90
CA LEU A 70 7.50 3.75 0.22
C LEU A 70 8.48 4.82 0.69
N THR A 71 9.49 5.15 -0.11
CA THR A 71 10.41 6.25 0.14
C THR A 71 9.93 7.53 -0.54
N GLU A 72 10.42 8.67 -0.05
CA GLU A 72 10.17 9.96 -0.67
C GLU A 72 11.37 10.31 -1.55
N THR A 73 11.12 10.84 -2.75
CA THR A 73 12.14 11.33 -3.68
C THR A 73 12.11 12.84 -3.79
#